data_AF-A0A537NS14-F1
#
_entry.id   AF-A0A537NS14-F1
#
_cell.length_a   1.000
_cell.length_b   1.000
_cell.length_c   1.000
_cell.angle_alpha   90.00
_cell.angle_beta   90.00
_cell.angle_gamma   90.00
#
_symmetry.space_group_name_H-M   'P 1'
#
loop_
_entity.id
_entity.type
_entity.pdbx_description
1 polymer ?
#
loop_
_entity_poly.entity_id
_entity_poly.type
_entity_poly.pdbx_seq_one_letter_code
_entity_poly.pdbx_strand_id
1 'polypeptide(L)' 'MKPEHEARRKIIREWMSLPKDKRQTEEQAKPFAKKAMERIPSSGDPYRKIMRWLLPRIGRP' A
#
# COMPACT_ATOMS: atom_id res chain seq x y z
N MET A 1 -9.16 -18.07 -2.25
CA MET A 1 -8.93 -16.79 -1.53
C MET A 1 -9.47 -15.64 -2.36
N LYS A 2 -10.06 -14.60 -1.77
CA LYS A 2 -10.53 -13.43 -2.54
C LYS A 2 -9.31 -12.72 -3.17
N PRO A 3 -9.28 -12.42 -4.49
CA PRO A 3 -8.15 -11.77 -5.17
C PRO A 3 -7.64 -10.50 -4.47
N GLU A 4 -8.54 -9.75 -3.86
CA GLU A 4 -8.22 -8.57 -3.06
C GLU A 4 -7.30 -8.87 -1.86
N HIS A 5 -7.49 -10.00 -1.18
CA HIS A 5 -6.68 -10.38 -0.01
C HIS A 5 -5.24 -10.70 -0.43
N GLU A 6 -5.05 -11.30 -1.60
CA GLU A 6 -3.72 -11.58 -2.15
C GLU A 6 -3.02 -10.28 -2.55
N ALA A 7 -3.71 -9.40 -3.25
CA ALA A 7 -3.16 -8.10 -3.63
C ALA A 7 -2.80 -7.26 -2.41
N ARG A 8 -3.67 -7.21 -1.39
CA ARG A 8 -3.39 -6.55 -0.11
C ARG A 8 -2.10 -7.07 0.54
N ARG A 9 -1.94 -8.39 0.63
CA ARG A 9 -0.73 -9.01 1.21
C ARG A 9 0.53 -8.68 0.41
N LYS A 10 0.47 -8.73 -0.92
CA LYS A 10 1.60 -8.39 -1.81
C LYS A 10 2.01 -6.93 -1.64
N ILE A 11 1.05 -6.00 -1.68
CA ILE A 11 1.28 -4.56 -1.53
C ILE A 11 1.87 -4.22 -0.15
N ILE A 12 1.34 -4.80 0.93
CA ILE A 12 1.88 -4.60 2.29
C ILE A 12 3.32 -5.12 2.39
N ARG A 13 3.60 -6.31 1.82
CA ARG A 13 4.94 -6.90 1.87
C ARG A 13 5.95 -6.04 1.10
N GLU A 14 5.58 -5.54 -0.08
CA GLU A 14 6.42 -4.65 -0.87
C GLU A 14 6.67 -3.33 -0.12
N TRP A 15 5.63 -2.70 0.46
CA TRP A 15 5.80 -1.51 1.29
C TRP A 15 6.75 -1.73 2.47
N MET A 16 6.59 -2.83 3.20
CA MET A 16 7.44 -3.14 4.35
C MET A 16 8.87 -3.55 3.97
N SER A 17 9.10 -3.98 2.72
CA SER A 17 10.45 -4.23 2.20
C SER A 17 11.21 -2.96 1.83
N LEU A 18 10.54 -1.81 1.76
CA LEU A 18 11.22 -0.54 1.54
C LEU A 18 12.10 -0.19 2.75
N PRO A 19 13.26 0.46 2.52
CA PRO A 19 14.05 1.06 3.59
C PRO A 19 13.20 1.95 4.48
N LYS A 20 13.43 1.91 5.81
CA LYS A 20 12.58 2.59 6.80
C LYS A 20 12.42 4.07 6.49
N ASP A 21 13.50 4.73 6.08
CA ASP A 21 13.57 6.14 5.65
C ASP A 21 12.63 6.47 4.48
N LYS A 22 12.29 5.50 3.63
CA LYS A 22 11.38 5.65 2.49
C LYS A 22 9.92 5.33 2.81
N ARG A 23 9.61 4.95 4.06
CA ARG A 23 8.27 4.56 4.52
C ARG A 23 7.88 5.24 5.84
N GLN A 24 8.42 6.42 6.11
CA GLN A 24 8.19 7.18 7.34
C GLN A 24 7.03 8.16 7.28
N THR A 25 6.63 8.60 6.09
CA THR A 25 5.61 9.64 5.96
C THR A 25 4.49 9.25 5.00
N GLU A 26 3.35 9.91 5.18
CA GLU A 26 2.23 9.76 4.25
C GLU A 26 2.63 10.20 2.85
N GLU A 27 3.36 11.31 2.70
CA GLU A 27 3.89 11.80 1.42
C GLU A 27 4.70 10.76 0.65
N GLN A 28 5.44 9.89 1.33
CA GLN A 28 6.16 8.78 0.71
C GLN A 28 5.23 7.62 0.32
N ALA A 29 4.17 7.40 1.09
CA ALA A 29 3.17 6.39 0.78
C ALA A 29 2.30 6.77 -0.43
N LYS A 30 2.04 8.06 -0.68
CA LYS A 30 1.22 8.54 -1.81
C LYS A 30 1.72 8.05 -3.18
N PRO A 31 2.98 8.27 -3.60
CA PRO A 31 3.47 7.80 -4.91
C PRO A 31 3.48 6.28 -5.00
N PHE A 32 3.80 5.58 -3.90
CA PHE A 32 3.72 4.12 -3.85
C PHE A 32 2.27 3.62 -4.06
N ALA A 33 1.31 4.21 -3.34
CA ALA A 33 -0.10 3.88 -3.45
C ALA A 33 -0.63 4.15 -4.86
N LYS A 34 -0.24 5.27 -5.48
CA LYS A 34 -0.59 5.60 -6.86
C LYS A 34 -0.14 4.51 -7.85
N LYS A 35 1.12 4.05 -7.73
CA LYS A 35 1.65 2.98 -8.58
C LYS A 35 0.97 1.62 -8.32
N ALA A 36 0.56 1.36 -7.09
CA ALA A 36 -0.08 0.10 -6.72
C ALA A 36 -1.56 0.00 -7.13
N MET A 37 -2.21 1.12 -7.51
CA MET A 37 -3.62 1.14 -7.94
C MET A 37 -3.89 0.24 -9.14
N GLU A 38 -2.98 0.21 -10.11
CA GLU A 38 -3.09 -0.58 -11.35
C GLU A 38 -3.12 -2.10 -11.09
N ARG A 39 -2.74 -2.52 -9.89
CA ARG A 39 -2.56 -3.93 -9.52
C ARG A 39 -3.77 -4.53 -8.81
N ILE A 40 -4.77 -3.72 -8.47
CA ILE A 40 -5.99 -4.17 -7.80
C ILE A 40 -7.22 -3.96 -8.68
N PRO A 41 -7.95 -5.04 -9.04
CA PRO A 41 -9.27 -4.88 -9.62
C PRO A 41 -10.19 -4.30 -8.53
N SER A 42 -10.61 -3.05 -8.69
CA SER A 42 -11.42 -2.34 -7.71
C SER A 42 -12.64 -1.71 -8.36
N SER A 43 -13.81 -1.97 -7.80
CA SER A 43 -15.08 -1.32 -8.15
C SER A 43 -15.27 0.05 -7.48
N GLY A 44 -14.33 0.47 -6.62
CA GLY A 44 -14.30 1.78 -5.96
C GLY A 44 -12.91 2.40 -5.99
N ASP A 45 -12.64 3.39 -5.14
CA ASP A 45 -11.36 4.13 -5.10
C ASP A 45 -10.17 3.24 -4.67
N PRO A 46 -9.30 2.80 -5.61
CA PRO A 46 -8.19 1.90 -5.31
C PRO A 46 -7.12 2.61 -4.46
N TYR A 47 -6.91 3.91 -4.68
CA TYR A 47 -5.95 4.72 -3.95
C TYR A 47 -6.28 4.76 -2.46
N ARG A 48 -7.52 5.16 -2.12
CA ARG A 48 -7.98 5.21 -0.72
C ARG A 48 -7.88 3.86 -0.04
N LYS A 49 -8.16 2.78 -0.78
CA LYS A 49 -8.07 1.42 -0.26
C LYS A 49 -6.64 1.03 0.11
N ILE A 50 -5.69 1.33 -0.78
CA ILE A 50 -4.27 1.08 -0.55
C ILE A 50 -3.75 1.94 0.59
N MET A 51 -4.07 3.25 0.61
CA MET A 51 -3.68 4.15 1.70
C MET A 51 -4.17 3.63 3.06
N ARG A 52 -5.42 3.15 3.15
CA ARG A 52 -5.95 2.51 4.38
C ARG A 52 -5.12 1.30 4.84
N TRP A 53 -4.47 0.58 3.92
CA TRP A 53 -3.56 -0.52 4.28
C TRP A 53 -2.19 -0.02 4.74
N LEU A 54 -1.68 1.08 4.18
CA LEU A 54 -0.34 1.59 4.44
C LEU A 54 -0.26 2.48 5.68
N LEU A 55 -1.26 3.33 5.95
CA LEU A 55 -1.24 4.30 7.05
C LEU A 55 -0.84 3.69 8.41
N PRO A 56 -1.36 2.52 8.85
CA PRO A 56 -0.97 1.93 10.13
C PRO A 56 0.47 1.38 10.18
N ARG A 57 1.19 1.41 9.06
CA ARG A 57 2.51 0.82 8.83
C ARG A 57 3.57 1.85 8.50
N ILE A 58 3.18 3.12 8.38
CA ILE A 58 4.10 4.24 8.24
C ILE A 58 4.95 4.32 9.51
N GLY A 59 6.27 4.45 9.36
CA GLY A 59 7.21 4.60 10.47
C GLY A 59 7.40 3.37 11.37
N ARG A 60 6.71 2.24 11.10
CA ARG A 60 6.92 1.01 11.88
C ARG A 60 8.38 0.53 11.80
N PRO A 61 8.93 -0.05 12.88
CA PRO A 61 10.26 -0.66 12.85
C PRO A 61 10.37 -1.65 11.68
#